data_AF-A0A022W2K5-F1
#
_entry.id   AF-A0A022W2K5-F1
#
_cell.length_a   1.000
_cell.length_b   1.000
_cell.length_c   1.000
_cell.angle_alpha   90.00
_cell.angle_beta   90.00
_cell.angle_gamma   90.00
#
_symmetry.space_group_name_H-M   'P 1'
#
loop_
_entity.id
_entity.type
_entity.pdbx_description
1 polymer ?
#
loop_
_entity_poly.entity_id
_entity_poly.type
_entity_poly.pdbx_seq_one_letter_code
_entity_poly.pdbx_strand_id
1 'polypeptide(L)'
;MDDMSLIFPADKSTALVGASGSGKSTIVGLIERFYDPVGGSLYIDGHNIKGLKLRWLRQQISLVSQEPTLFATTIFGNIKHGLIGTPHEHALKKRLLRLLSYTYKRGSGFLVFRAHDFISSLPERYETNIGERGILLSGGQKQRIAIARAIGTHDELPQKKATYCNLVEAQQIATKQESTTQDNDHISPETEYDLPQAEYNNEKRDSLSQLDEGEEPQDLLIHFVAGLNKQEWKYMVFGISLGIVCGGGSPTQTVFFSKCITALSLPLSESSEIRRQVNFWSLMYLMLAFVQLLALIAQGITFSYCAERLTYRVRYQAFRHILRQDIAYFDKRSGGTLTFFLSPETSQLAGLSGITPMAILLMVATLLAASAIGLAVGWKKRRMEAHEDSASYACKATLAIRTVASLTREGDICSHYHAQLLSQGRSLVWSVLTSPILYAASQSLQFLCMALGFWYGVT
;
A
#
# COMPACT_ATOMS: atom_id res chain seq x y z
N MET A 1 -47.54 -9.10 -14.94
CA MET A 1 -47.59 -10.58 -15.01
C MET A 1 -48.79 -10.98 -14.21
N ASP A 2 -49.89 -11.21 -14.91
CA ASP A 2 -51.21 -10.90 -14.39
C ASP A 2 -52.07 -12.17 -14.53
N ASP A 3 -52.67 -12.58 -13.42
CA ASP A 3 -53.45 -13.81 -13.24
C ASP A 3 -52.80 -15.12 -13.79
N MET A 4 -51.48 -15.25 -13.65
CA MET A 4 -50.75 -16.45 -14.08
C MET A 4 -50.91 -17.61 -13.07
N SER A 5 -51.56 -18.68 -13.49
CA SER A 5 -51.53 -20.00 -12.83
C SER A 5 -50.63 -20.99 -13.57
N LEU A 6 -49.71 -21.65 -12.86
CA LEU A 6 -48.81 -22.68 -13.38
C LEU A 6 -48.64 -23.81 -12.36
N ILE A 7 -48.52 -25.05 -12.85
CA ILE A 7 -48.21 -26.24 -12.05
C ILE A 7 -47.03 -26.96 -12.69
N PHE A 8 -46.01 -27.26 -11.89
CA PHE A 8 -44.85 -28.05 -12.31
C PHE A 8 -45.00 -29.46 -11.69
N PRO A 9 -45.48 -30.47 -12.45
CA PRO A 9 -45.65 -31.82 -11.91
C PRO A 9 -44.31 -32.49 -11.59
N ALA A 10 -44.27 -33.21 -10.46
CA ALA A 10 -43.08 -33.93 -9.99
C ALA A 10 -42.50 -34.88 -11.05
N ASP A 11 -41.17 -34.96 -11.08
CA ASP A 11 -40.33 -35.75 -11.99
C ASP A 11 -40.58 -35.55 -13.50
N LYS A 12 -41.36 -34.55 -13.91
CA LYS A 12 -41.58 -34.19 -15.32
C LYS A 12 -40.81 -32.94 -15.71
N SER A 13 -40.15 -33.04 -16.86
CA SER A 13 -39.52 -31.89 -17.51
C SER A 13 -40.59 -30.96 -18.09
N THR A 14 -40.65 -29.72 -17.60
CA THR A 14 -41.59 -28.69 -18.07
C THR A 14 -40.86 -27.61 -18.85
N ALA A 15 -41.29 -27.31 -20.08
CA ALA A 15 -40.69 -26.30 -20.94
C ALA A 15 -41.54 -25.02 -20.98
N LEU A 16 -40.97 -23.88 -20.63
CA LEU A 16 -41.62 -22.56 -20.69
C LEU A 16 -41.26 -21.87 -22.02
N VAL A 17 -42.22 -21.81 -22.94
CA VAL A 17 -42.06 -21.23 -24.29
C VAL A 17 -42.88 -19.95 -24.42
N GLY A 18 -42.40 -18.97 -25.19
CA GLY A 18 -43.09 -17.70 -25.46
C GLY A 18 -42.13 -16.62 -25.99
N ALA A 19 -42.67 -15.49 -26.45
CA ALA A 19 -41.90 -14.37 -27.01
C ALA A 19 -40.90 -13.74 -26.00
N SER A 20 -39.98 -12.88 -26.47
CA SER A 20 -39.15 -12.10 -25.54
C SER A 20 -40.02 -11.22 -24.64
N GLY A 21 -39.58 -10.94 -23.42
CA GLY A 21 -40.36 -10.20 -22.41
C GLY A 21 -41.49 -10.98 -21.73
N SER A 22 -41.86 -12.19 -22.18
CA SER A 22 -43.00 -12.98 -21.67
C SER A 22 -42.89 -13.54 -20.24
N GLY A 23 -42.07 -12.96 -19.37
CA GLY A 23 -41.95 -13.34 -17.95
C GLY A 23 -41.21 -14.65 -17.63
N LYS A 24 -40.71 -15.40 -18.62
CA LYS A 24 -40.01 -16.69 -18.41
C LYS A 24 -38.92 -16.63 -17.31
N SER A 25 -38.01 -15.67 -17.42
CA SER A 25 -36.92 -15.48 -16.44
C SER A 25 -37.42 -14.94 -15.09
N THR A 26 -38.57 -14.27 -15.08
CA THR A 26 -39.23 -13.79 -13.85
C THR A 26 -39.78 -14.96 -13.04
N ILE A 27 -40.38 -15.98 -13.68
CA ILE A 27 -40.84 -17.22 -13.03
C ILE A 27 -39.68 -17.88 -12.29
N VAL A 28 -38.53 -18.03 -12.96
CA VAL A 28 -37.29 -18.58 -12.35
C VAL A 28 -36.84 -17.74 -11.14
N GLY A 29 -36.85 -16.41 -11.26
CA GLY A 29 -36.49 -15.50 -10.15
C GLY A 29 -37.47 -15.49 -8.97
N LEU A 30 -38.73 -15.88 -9.19
CA LEU A 30 -39.71 -16.09 -8.11
C LEU A 30 -39.50 -17.46 -7.43
N ILE A 31 -39.15 -18.51 -8.19
CA ILE A 31 -38.84 -19.85 -7.68
C ILE A 31 -37.57 -19.84 -6.80
N GLU A 32 -36.48 -19.21 -7.24
CA GLU A 32 -35.28 -19.01 -6.40
C GLU A 32 -35.45 -17.94 -5.30
N ARG A 33 -36.64 -17.31 -5.25
CA ARG A 33 -36.99 -16.24 -4.32
C ARG A 33 -35.91 -15.14 -4.29
N PHE A 34 -35.59 -14.60 -5.47
CA PHE A 34 -34.89 -13.32 -5.62
C PHE A 34 -35.83 -12.14 -5.43
N TYR A 35 -37.13 -12.34 -5.70
CA TYR A 35 -38.22 -11.40 -5.44
C TYR A 35 -39.37 -12.18 -4.80
N ASP A 36 -40.12 -11.56 -3.88
CA ASP A 36 -41.41 -12.10 -3.42
C ASP A 36 -42.53 -11.61 -4.35
N PRO A 37 -43.56 -12.42 -4.65
CA PRO A 37 -44.69 -11.98 -5.48
C PRO A 37 -45.54 -10.94 -4.75
N VAL A 38 -45.99 -9.93 -5.52
CA VAL A 38 -46.83 -8.80 -5.07
C VAL A 38 -48.27 -9.24 -4.78
N GLY A 39 -48.79 -10.17 -5.58
CA GLY A 39 -50.09 -10.83 -5.39
C GLY A 39 -49.99 -12.32 -5.69
N GLY A 40 -50.96 -13.10 -5.20
CA GLY A 40 -50.93 -14.56 -5.29
C GLY A 40 -49.95 -15.22 -4.31
N SER A 41 -49.71 -16.51 -4.50
CA SER A 41 -48.87 -17.34 -3.61
C SER A 41 -48.18 -18.45 -4.40
N LEU A 42 -46.93 -18.75 -4.04
CA LEU A 42 -46.14 -19.82 -4.64
C LEU A 42 -45.91 -20.93 -3.62
N TYR A 43 -46.09 -22.18 -4.03
CA TYR A 43 -45.98 -23.37 -3.19
C TYR A 43 -44.98 -24.35 -3.78
N ILE A 44 -44.26 -25.06 -2.92
CA ILE A 44 -43.45 -26.24 -3.23
C ILE A 44 -43.96 -27.34 -2.31
N ASP A 45 -44.38 -28.47 -2.87
CA ASP A 45 -44.96 -29.62 -2.14
C ASP A 45 -46.04 -29.21 -1.11
N GLY A 46 -46.95 -28.33 -1.54
CA GLY A 46 -48.03 -27.77 -0.71
C GLY A 46 -47.60 -26.69 0.31
N HIS A 47 -46.29 -26.48 0.51
CA HIS A 47 -45.76 -25.51 1.47
C HIS A 47 -45.46 -24.17 0.81
N ASN A 48 -45.94 -23.08 1.41
CA ASN A 48 -45.73 -21.72 0.87
C ASN A 48 -44.26 -21.30 1.03
N ILE A 49 -43.62 -20.88 -0.07
CA ILE A 49 -42.18 -20.56 -0.08
C ILE A 49 -41.78 -19.42 0.86
N LYS A 50 -42.74 -18.57 1.29
CA LYS A 50 -42.46 -17.46 2.19
C LYS A 50 -42.05 -17.93 3.59
N GLY A 51 -42.57 -19.09 4.04
CA GLY A 51 -42.21 -19.72 5.32
C GLY A 51 -40.95 -20.58 5.30
N LEU A 52 -40.38 -20.88 4.13
CA LEU A 52 -39.17 -21.70 4.01
C LEU A 52 -37.90 -20.88 4.27
N LYS A 53 -36.90 -21.49 4.92
CA LYS A 53 -35.58 -20.88 5.12
C LYS A 53 -34.89 -20.69 3.77
N LEU A 54 -34.62 -19.44 3.39
CA LEU A 54 -34.10 -19.06 2.07
C LEU A 54 -32.85 -19.85 1.62
N ARG A 55 -31.90 -20.07 2.54
CA ARG A 55 -30.69 -20.88 2.27
C ARG A 55 -31.03 -22.34 1.94
N TRP A 56 -31.94 -22.96 2.71
CA TRP A 56 -32.36 -24.33 2.46
C TRP A 56 -33.11 -24.47 1.14
N LEU A 57 -34.03 -23.54 0.86
CA LEU A 57 -34.80 -23.50 -0.39
C LEU A 57 -33.87 -23.48 -1.61
N ARG A 58 -32.87 -22.59 -1.61
CA ARG A 58 -31.91 -22.50 -2.73
C ARG A 58 -30.96 -23.69 -2.81
N GLN A 59 -30.68 -24.38 -1.70
CA GLN A 59 -29.94 -25.65 -1.70
C GLN A 59 -30.72 -26.82 -2.32
N GLN A 60 -32.06 -26.74 -2.44
CA GLN A 60 -32.87 -27.71 -3.18
C GLN A 60 -33.03 -27.37 -4.67
N ILE A 61 -32.50 -26.21 -5.11
CA ILE A 61 -32.64 -25.69 -6.49
C ILE A 61 -31.24 -25.60 -7.11
N SER A 62 -31.13 -25.61 -8.43
CA SER A 62 -29.84 -25.44 -9.11
C SER A 62 -30.00 -24.73 -10.46
N LEU A 63 -29.84 -23.40 -10.45
CA LEU A 63 -29.94 -22.57 -11.66
C LEU A 63 -28.69 -22.68 -12.55
N VAL A 64 -28.92 -22.93 -13.85
CA VAL A 64 -27.97 -22.64 -14.92
C VAL A 64 -28.46 -21.41 -15.70
N SER A 65 -27.80 -20.27 -15.50
CA SER A 65 -28.06 -19.03 -16.22
C SER A 65 -27.67 -19.13 -17.70
N GLN A 66 -28.39 -18.40 -18.57
CA GLN A 66 -28.05 -18.22 -19.99
C GLN A 66 -26.65 -17.60 -20.17
N GLU A 67 -26.26 -16.68 -19.30
CA GLU A 67 -24.88 -16.20 -19.18
C GLU A 67 -24.25 -16.77 -17.88
N PRO A 68 -23.50 -17.88 -17.98
CA PRO A 68 -22.96 -18.58 -16.81
C PRO A 68 -21.73 -17.88 -16.24
N THR A 69 -21.90 -17.11 -15.16
CA THR A 69 -20.76 -16.52 -14.43
C THR A 69 -19.97 -17.58 -13.66
N LEU A 70 -18.66 -17.63 -13.91
CA LEU A 70 -17.67 -18.38 -13.13
C LEU A 70 -16.89 -17.42 -12.22
N PHE A 71 -16.45 -17.92 -11.06
CA PHE A 71 -15.61 -17.19 -10.12
C PHE A 71 -14.13 -17.29 -10.53
N ALA A 72 -13.32 -16.29 -10.15
CA ALA A 72 -11.88 -16.25 -10.35
C ALA A 72 -11.17 -17.26 -9.43
N THR A 73 -11.21 -18.54 -9.83
CA THR A 73 -10.62 -19.68 -9.14
C THR A 73 -10.49 -20.84 -10.13
N THR A 74 -10.03 -22.01 -9.68
CA THR A 74 -9.83 -23.19 -10.53
C THR A 74 -11.15 -23.75 -11.06
N ILE A 75 -11.09 -24.58 -12.11
CA ILE A 75 -12.26 -25.34 -12.60
C ILE A 75 -12.84 -26.21 -11.48
N PHE A 76 -11.99 -26.86 -10.69
CA PHE A 76 -12.39 -27.62 -9.51
C PHE A 76 -13.11 -26.75 -8.47
N GLY A 77 -12.58 -25.56 -8.16
CA GLY A 77 -13.20 -24.62 -7.23
C GLY A 77 -14.61 -24.22 -7.68
N ASN A 78 -14.75 -23.86 -8.95
CA ASN A 78 -16.03 -23.52 -9.56
C ASN A 78 -17.06 -24.66 -9.49
N ILE A 79 -16.64 -25.93 -9.66
CA ILE A 79 -17.53 -27.09 -9.51
C ILE A 79 -17.86 -27.34 -8.02
N LYS A 80 -16.87 -27.26 -7.12
CA LYS A 80 -17.07 -27.46 -5.67
C LYS A 80 -18.11 -26.50 -5.08
N HIS A 81 -18.22 -25.28 -5.63
CA HIS A 81 -19.24 -24.30 -5.23
C HIS A 81 -20.69 -24.79 -5.40
N GLY A 82 -20.94 -25.83 -6.19
CA GLY A 82 -22.23 -26.51 -6.30
C GLY A 82 -22.48 -27.62 -5.27
N LEU A 83 -21.56 -27.85 -4.32
CA LEU A 83 -21.68 -28.91 -3.30
C LEU A 83 -21.97 -28.37 -1.90
N ILE A 84 -22.20 -27.07 -1.76
CA ILE A 84 -22.40 -26.42 -0.46
C ILE A 84 -23.80 -26.77 0.08
N GLY A 85 -23.87 -27.35 1.28
CA GLY A 85 -25.07 -27.96 1.86
C GLY A 85 -25.26 -29.45 1.54
N THR A 86 -24.42 -30.04 0.69
CA THR A 86 -24.49 -31.50 0.38
C THR A 86 -23.66 -32.32 1.37
N PRO A 87 -23.90 -33.64 1.49
CA PRO A 87 -23.00 -34.58 2.18
C PRO A 87 -21.58 -34.65 1.60
N HIS A 88 -21.26 -33.90 0.54
CA HIS A 88 -19.97 -33.89 -0.15
C HIS A 88 -19.22 -32.54 -0.07
N GLU A 89 -19.75 -31.54 0.64
CA GLU A 89 -19.10 -30.22 0.84
C GLU A 89 -17.67 -30.33 1.42
N HIS A 90 -17.49 -31.20 2.41
CA HIS A 90 -16.21 -31.48 3.07
C HIS A 90 -15.52 -32.75 2.55
N ALA A 91 -16.02 -33.38 1.48
CA ALA A 91 -15.42 -34.60 0.97
C ALA A 91 -14.01 -34.36 0.40
N LEU A 92 -13.07 -35.27 0.72
CA LEU A 92 -11.69 -35.20 0.26
C LEU A 92 -11.60 -35.00 -1.26
N LYS A 93 -10.76 -34.07 -1.72
CA LYS A 93 -10.53 -33.76 -3.14
C LYS A 93 -10.31 -35.01 -4.03
N LYS A 94 -9.56 -35.99 -3.52
CA LYS A 94 -9.27 -37.30 -4.18
C LYS A 94 -10.48 -38.28 -4.19
N ARG A 95 -11.54 -38.03 -3.43
CA ARG A 95 -12.86 -38.70 -3.54
C ARG A 95 -13.74 -37.94 -4.55
N LEU A 96 -13.75 -36.62 -4.50
CA LEU A 96 -14.52 -35.75 -5.40
C LEU A 96 -14.12 -35.93 -6.88
N LEU A 97 -12.82 -35.85 -7.17
CA LEU A 97 -12.28 -36.09 -8.51
C LEU A 97 -12.55 -37.51 -9.00
N ARG A 98 -12.54 -38.51 -8.09
CA ARG A 98 -12.93 -39.88 -8.44
C ARG A 98 -14.42 -40.00 -8.77
N LEU A 99 -15.31 -39.27 -8.10
CA LEU A 99 -16.74 -39.24 -8.46
C LEU A 99 -16.94 -38.64 -9.86
N LEU A 100 -16.32 -37.49 -10.16
CA LEU A 100 -16.36 -36.85 -11.48
C LEU A 100 -15.81 -37.76 -12.60
N SER A 101 -14.71 -38.47 -12.37
CA SER A 101 -14.19 -39.45 -13.34
C SER A 101 -14.95 -40.78 -13.38
N TYR A 102 -15.80 -41.08 -12.38
CA TYR A 102 -16.63 -42.30 -12.35
C TYR A 102 -17.99 -42.08 -13.04
N THR A 103 -18.60 -40.91 -12.88
CA THR A 103 -19.80 -40.51 -13.64
C THR A 103 -19.51 -40.43 -15.15
N TYR A 104 -18.28 -40.05 -15.53
CA TYR A 104 -17.74 -40.18 -16.88
C TYR A 104 -17.73 -41.65 -17.36
N LYS A 105 -17.04 -42.55 -16.65
CA LYS A 105 -16.83 -43.95 -17.11
C LYS A 105 -18.10 -44.79 -17.21
N ARG A 106 -19.18 -44.45 -16.48
CA ARG A 106 -20.41 -45.28 -16.43
C ARG A 106 -21.49 -44.88 -17.44
N GLY A 107 -21.11 -44.19 -18.52
CA GLY A 107 -21.99 -43.88 -19.66
C GLY A 107 -23.23 -43.06 -19.33
N SER A 108 -23.27 -42.42 -18.14
CA SER A 108 -24.51 -41.93 -17.54
C SER A 108 -24.56 -40.41 -17.33
N GLY A 109 -23.56 -39.68 -17.81
CA GLY A 109 -23.48 -38.22 -17.69
C GLY A 109 -22.85 -37.55 -18.92
N PHE A 110 -23.52 -37.59 -20.08
CA PHE A 110 -23.06 -37.02 -21.37
C PHE A 110 -22.61 -35.54 -21.29
N LEU A 111 -23.08 -34.80 -20.28
CA LEU A 111 -22.78 -33.40 -20.04
C LEU A 111 -21.52 -33.19 -19.20
N VAL A 112 -21.31 -34.03 -18.18
CA VAL A 112 -20.04 -34.11 -17.44
C VAL A 112 -18.95 -34.69 -18.35
N PHE A 113 -19.33 -35.59 -19.28
CA PHE A 113 -18.47 -36.13 -20.34
C PHE A 113 -17.89 -35.02 -21.23
N ARG A 114 -18.74 -34.25 -21.94
CA ARG A 114 -18.29 -33.11 -22.79
C ARG A 114 -17.64 -31.96 -22.00
N ALA A 115 -17.67 -31.99 -20.67
CA ALA A 115 -16.84 -31.13 -19.82
C ALA A 115 -15.46 -31.76 -19.55
N HIS A 116 -15.41 -33.02 -19.11
CA HIS A 116 -14.18 -33.72 -18.76
C HIS A 116 -13.20 -33.82 -19.93
N ASP A 117 -13.70 -33.96 -21.17
CA ASP A 117 -12.87 -34.02 -22.37
C ASP A 117 -11.98 -32.78 -22.51
N PHE A 118 -12.59 -31.58 -22.57
CA PHE A 118 -11.84 -30.33 -22.75
C PHE A 118 -11.03 -29.97 -21.49
N ILE A 119 -11.55 -30.31 -20.30
CA ILE A 119 -10.79 -30.13 -19.04
C ILE A 119 -9.53 -31.00 -19.07
N SER A 120 -9.58 -32.22 -19.61
CA SER A 120 -8.41 -33.11 -19.66
C SER A 120 -7.33 -32.67 -20.64
N SER A 121 -7.70 -31.87 -21.66
CA SER A 121 -6.75 -31.23 -22.58
C SER A 121 -6.09 -29.95 -22.05
N LEU A 122 -6.52 -29.41 -20.89
CA LEU A 122 -5.85 -28.27 -20.26
C LEU A 122 -4.61 -28.73 -19.49
N PRO A 123 -3.50 -27.95 -19.44
CA PRO A 123 -2.24 -28.37 -18.82
C PRO A 123 -2.39 -28.82 -17.36
N GLU A 124 -3.10 -28.06 -16.53
CA GLU A 124 -3.35 -28.36 -15.11
C GLU A 124 -4.71 -29.03 -14.87
N ARG A 125 -5.44 -29.33 -15.95
CA ARG A 125 -6.75 -29.98 -15.97
C ARG A 125 -7.79 -29.29 -15.07
N TYR A 126 -8.20 -29.96 -13.99
CA TYR A 126 -9.17 -29.44 -13.02
C TYR A 126 -8.60 -28.31 -12.15
N GLU A 127 -7.27 -28.18 -12.05
CA GLU A 127 -6.62 -27.12 -11.28
C GLU A 127 -6.45 -25.82 -12.08
N THR A 128 -6.64 -25.85 -13.40
CA THR A 128 -6.46 -24.66 -14.26
C THR A 128 -7.29 -23.48 -13.74
N ASN A 129 -6.60 -22.39 -13.40
CA ASN A 129 -7.22 -21.15 -12.97
C ASN A 129 -7.83 -20.43 -14.18
N ILE A 130 -9.13 -20.13 -14.12
CA ILE A 130 -9.87 -19.60 -15.29
C ILE A 130 -9.81 -18.06 -15.38
N GLY A 131 -9.25 -17.39 -14.36
CA GLY A 131 -9.25 -15.94 -14.26
C GLY A 131 -10.64 -15.34 -14.06
N GLU A 132 -10.75 -14.02 -14.19
CA GLU A 132 -12.01 -13.30 -13.93
C GLU A 132 -13.11 -13.69 -14.92
N ARG A 133 -14.31 -13.98 -14.39
CA ARG A 133 -15.50 -14.42 -15.14
C ARG A 133 -15.23 -15.57 -16.14
N GLY A 134 -14.15 -16.32 -15.91
CA GLY A 134 -13.64 -17.34 -16.82
C GLY A 134 -13.35 -16.82 -18.24
N ILE A 135 -12.85 -15.59 -18.43
CA ILE A 135 -12.61 -14.96 -19.75
C ILE A 135 -11.86 -15.90 -20.73
N LEU A 136 -10.93 -16.71 -20.21
CA LEU A 136 -10.13 -17.69 -20.97
C LEU A 136 -10.91 -18.88 -21.56
N LEU A 137 -12.24 -18.92 -21.43
CA LEU A 137 -13.10 -20.00 -21.93
C LEU A 137 -14.21 -19.48 -22.86
N SER A 138 -14.49 -20.23 -23.93
CA SER A 138 -15.67 -19.99 -24.78
C SER A 138 -16.99 -20.13 -24.01
N GLY A 139 -18.05 -19.48 -24.48
CA GLY A 139 -19.38 -19.52 -23.83
C GLY A 139 -19.85 -20.95 -23.52
N GLY A 140 -19.73 -21.86 -24.48
CA GLY A 140 -20.06 -23.28 -24.31
C GLY A 140 -19.22 -24.02 -23.26
N GLN A 141 -17.94 -23.66 -23.07
CA GLN A 141 -17.12 -24.22 -21.98
C GLN A 141 -17.56 -23.66 -20.62
N LYS A 142 -17.83 -22.36 -20.52
CA LYS A 142 -18.38 -21.75 -19.28
C LYS A 142 -19.70 -22.39 -18.88
N GLN A 143 -20.59 -22.60 -19.86
CA GLN A 143 -21.85 -23.29 -19.71
C GLN A 143 -21.62 -24.71 -19.17
N ARG A 144 -20.76 -25.51 -19.79
CA ARG A 144 -20.45 -26.89 -19.33
C ARG A 144 -19.88 -26.95 -17.91
N ILE A 145 -19.14 -25.93 -17.44
CA ILE A 145 -18.69 -25.85 -16.04
C ILE A 145 -19.84 -25.46 -15.10
N ALA A 146 -20.66 -24.46 -15.45
CA ALA A 146 -21.83 -24.08 -14.65
C ALA A 146 -22.88 -25.21 -14.57
N ILE A 147 -22.96 -26.04 -15.61
CA ILE A 147 -23.73 -27.29 -15.68
C ILE A 147 -23.17 -28.33 -14.71
N ALA A 148 -21.86 -28.61 -14.74
CA ALA A 148 -21.23 -29.53 -13.79
C ALA A 148 -21.39 -29.06 -12.33
N ARG A 149 -21.34 -27.74 -12.09
CA ARG A 149 -21.67 -27.11 -10.80
C ARG A 149 -23.12 -27.33 -10.39
N ALA A 150 -24.08 -27.13 -11.30
CA ALA A 150 -25.52 -27.33 -11.03
C ALA A 150 -25.97 -28.81 -11.00
N ILE A 151 -25.10 -29.74 -11.39
CA ILE A 151 -25.35 -31.20 -11.33
C ILE A 151 -24.82 -31.81 -10.01
N GLY A 152 -23.79 -31.21 -9.41
CA GLY A 152 -23.16 -31.74 -8.20
C GLY A 152 -24.08 -31.77 -6.96
N THR A 153 -25.16 -31.00 -6.95
CA THR A 153 -26.19 -30.96 -5.90
C THR A 153 -27.06 -32.22 -5.83
N HIS A 154 -27.16 -32.99 -6.92
CA HIS A 154 -28.29 -33.91 -7.13
C HIS A 154 -27.83 -35.35 -7.39
N ASP A 155 -27.88 -36.19 -6.36
CA ASP A 155 -27.43 -37.60 -6.41
C ASP A 155 -28.19 -38.48 -7.41
N GLU A 156 -29.37 -38.05 -7.90
CA GLU A 156 -30.25 -38.77 -8.84
C GLU A 156 -29.86 -38.64 -10.33
N LEU A 157 -28.59 -38.40 -10.59
CA LEU A 157 -27.96 -38.37 -11.92
C LEU A 157 -28.40 -39.45 -12.94
N PRO A 158 -28.75 -40.71 -12.57
CA PRO A 158 -29.07 -41.75 -13.55
C PRO A 158 -30.34 -41.55 -14.39
N GLN A 159 -31.34 -40.80 -13.91
CA GLN A 159 -32.68 -40.77 -14.55
C GLN A 159 -32.89 -39.58 -15.50
N LYS A 160 -32.52 -38.36 -15.10
CA LYS A 160 -32.92 -37.10 -15.77
C LYS A 160 -32.06 -36.74 -17.00
N LYS A 161 -31.63 -37.76 -17.76
CA LYS A 161 -30.56 -37.72 -18.79
C LYS A 161 -30.89 -36.98 -20.09
N ALA A 162 -32.11 -37.09 -20.62
CA ALA A 162 -32.41 -36.70 -22.00
C ALA A 162 -32.64 -35.18 -22.16
N THR A 163 -33.47 -34.58 -21.30
CA THR A 163 -33.93 -33.19 -21.39
C THR A 163 -32.79 -32.18 -21.44
N TYR A 164 -31.73 -32.46 -20.69
CA TYR A 164 -30.66 -31.50 -20.41
C TYR A 164 -29.71 -31.32 -21.61
N CYS A 165 -29.44 -32.38 -22.37
CA CYS A 165 -28.54 -32.34 -23.53
C CYS A 165 -28.97 -31.29 -24.56
N ASN A 166 -30.27 -31.23 -24.86
CA ASN A 166 -30.85 -30.39 -25.90
C ASN A 166 -30.68 -28.88 -25.59
N LEU A 167 -30.65 -28.49 -24.31
CA LEU A 167 -30.46 -27.09 -23.87
C LEU A 167 -29.03 -26.58 -24.08
N VAL A 168 -28.06 -27.49 -24.26
CA VAL A 168 -26.63 -27.18 -24.32
C VAL A 168 -26.13 -27.03 -25.75
N GLU A 169 -26.82 -27.64 -26.71
CA GLU A 169 -26.53 -27.43 -28.13
C GLU A 169 -27.17 -26.13 -28.63
N ALA A 170 -28.36 -25.78 -28.12
CA ALA A 170 -29.06 -24.52 -28.41
C ALA A 170 -28.30 -23.24 -28.04
N GLN A 171 -27.28 -23.29 -27.17
CA GLN A 171 -26.50 -22.11 -26.74
C GLN A 171 -25.08 -22.03 -27.34
N GLN A 172 -24.57 -23.07 -27.99
CA GLN A 172 -23.17 -23.11 -28.46
C GLN A 172 -22.91 -22.37 -29.79
N ILE A 173 -23.96 -21.91 -30.47
CA ILE A 173 -23.87 -21.24 -31.78
C ILE A 173 -23.36 -19.78 -31.68
N ALA A 174 -23.43 -19.15 -30.50
CA ALA A 174 -23.37 -17.70 -30.34
C ALA A 174 -22.03 -17.10 -29.84
N THR A 175 -20.93 -17.85 -29.71
CA THR A 175 -19.76 -17.36 -28.96
C THR A 175 -18.41 -17.96 -29.42
N LYS A 176 -17.92 -17.62 -30.62
CA LYS A 176 -16.64 -18.15 -31.10
C LYS A 176 -15.80 -17.19 -31.97
N GLN A 177 -15.13 -16.27 -31.28
CA GLN A 177 -13.97 -15.40 -31.59
C GLN A 177 -13.58 -14.75 -30.24
N GLU A 178 -12.38 -14.25 -29.91
CA GLU A 178 -10.98 -14.30 -30.40
C GLU A 178 -10.07 -13.76 -29.25
N SER A 179 -8.73 -13.75 -29.19
CA SER A 179 -7.59 -14.28 -29.99
C SER A 179 -6.35 -14.44 -29.04
N THR A 180 -5.13 -14.68 -29.53
CA THR A 180 -3.87 -14.86 -28.75
C THR A 180 -2.65 -14.20 -29.46
N THR A 181 -1.39 -14.13 -29.00
CA THR A 181 -0.60 -14.91 -27.98
C THR A 181 0.66 -14.13 -27.49
N GLN A 182 1.35 -14.69 -26.47
CA GLN A 182 2.82 -14.79 -26.18
C GLN A 182 3.86 -14.32 -27.24
N ASP A 183 5.17 -14.04 -27.00
CA ASP A 183 6.09 -14.04 -25.80
C ASP A 183 7.46 -13.36 -26.11
N ASN A 184 8.24 -12.98 -25.07
CA ASN A 184 9.75 -12.91 -24.94
C ASN A 184 10.63 -12.08 -25.95
N ASP A 185 11.98 -11.90 -25.85
CA ASP A 185 13.10 -12.46 -25.03
C ASP A 185 14.36 -11.53 -24.84
N HIS A 186 15.48 -12.03 -24.25
CA HIS A 186 16.75 -11.40 -23.75
C HIS A 186 17.82 -10.81 -24.74
N ILE A 187 18.84 -10.08 -24.19
CA ILE A 187 20.34 -10.28 -24.37
C ILE A 187 21.20 -9.28 -23.52
N SER A 188 22.54 -9.51 -23.37
CA SER A 188 23.49 -8.88 -22.39
C SER A 188 24.70 -8.05 -22.97
N PRO A 189 25.98 -8.12 -22.50
CA PRO A 189 26.70 -7.02 -21.77
C PRO A 189 28.09 -6.58 -22.34
N GLU A 190 28.84 -5.65 -21.69
CA GLU A 190 30.34 -5.48 -21.78
C GLU A 190 30.95 -4.48 -20.73
N THR A 191 32.29 -4.26 -20.71
CA THR A 191 33.15 -3.68 -19.61
C THR A 191 34.02 -2.44 -20.05
N GLU A 192 35.12 -1.90 -19.44
CA GLU A 192 36.11 -2.26 -18.36
C GLU A 192 36.99 -1.03 -17.88
N TYR A 193 37.87 -1.22 -16.86
CA TYR A 193 39.09 -0.46 -16.41
C TYR A 193 39.09 0.99 -15.79
N ASP A 194 39.53 1.09 -14.51
CA ASP A 194 40.84 1.54 -13.94
C ASP A 194 41.53 2.91 -14.32
N LEU A 195 42.38 3.60 -13.50
CA LEU A 195 42.77 3.43 -12.06
C LEU A 195 43.13 4.74 -11.25
N PRO A 196 44.36 5.36 -11.23
CA PRO A 196 44.95 5.82 -9.94
C PRO A 196 45.63 7.22 -9.81
N GLN A 197 46.07 7.51 -8.56
CA GLN A 197 47.00 8.57 -8.04
C GLN A 197 46.39 9.96 -7.73
N ALA A 198 46.85 10.73 -6.72
CA ALA A 198 48.05 10.64 -5.86
C ALA A 198 47.81 11.12 -4.40
N GLU A 199 48.73 10.79 -3.47
CA GLU A 199 48.75 11.30 -2.08
C GLU A 199 49.63 12.55 -1.91
N TYR A 200 49.36 13.37 -0.88
CA TYR A 200 50.32 14.33 -0.33
C TYR A 200 50.16 14.47 1.19
N ASN A 201 51.14 13.94 1.95
CA ASN A 201 51.20 14.09 3.40
C ASN A 201 51.74 15.47 3.80
N ASN A 202 51.31 15.97 4.96
CA ASN A 202 52.24 16.44 5.98
C ASN A 202 51.59 16.54 7.37
N GLU A 203 52.34 16.17 8.40
CA GLU A 203 51.87 16.06 9.78
C GLU A 203 51.95 17.38 10.58
N LYS A 204 51.53 17.27 11.86
CA LYS A 204 52.26 17.77 13.05
C LYS A 204 52.03 19.23 13.45
N ARG A 205 51.11 19.40 14.41
CA ARG A 205 51.26 20.33 15.55
C ARG A 205 50.32 19.98 16.72
N ASP A 206 50.59 18.85 17.36
CA ASP A 206 50.08 18.57 18.70
C ASP A 206 51.07 19.12 19.76
N SER A 207 50.56 19.93 20.69
CA SER A 207 51.17 20.37 21.99
C SER A 207 50.56 21.70 22.47
N LEU A 208 49.52 21.66 23.32
CA LEU A 208 49.19 22.65 24.38
C LEU A 208 47.84 22.30 25.04
N SER A 209 47.81 21.21 25.81
CA SER A 209 46.59 20.58 26.34
C SER A 209 46.70 20.20 27.83
N GLN A 210 47.23 21.10 28.66
CA GLN A 210 47.26 20.94 30.13
C GLN A 210 47.05 22.26 30.88
N LEU A 211 45.79 22.52 31.29
CA LEU A 211 45.41 23.22 32.52
C LEU A 211 44.08 22.58 32.99
N ASP A 212 43.93 22.39 34.31
CA ASP A 212 42.85 21.56 34.88
C ASP A 212 41.43 22.09 34.63
N GLU A 213 40.51 21.18 34.31
CA GLU A 213 39.07 21.43 34.32
C GLU A 213 38.52 21.37 35.75
N GLY A 214 37.66 22.32 36.09
CA GLY A 214 36.70 22.16 37.18
C GLY A 214 35.31 21.96 36.58
N GLU A 215 34.73 20.76 36.72
CA GLU A 215 33.37 20.47 36.24
C GLU A 215 32.31 21.25 37.05
N GLU A 216 31.95 22.44 36.56
CA GLU A 216 30.65 23.03 36.87
C GLU A 216 29.53 22.23 36.18
N PRO A 217 28.35 22.04 36.81
CA PRO A 217 27.27 21.22 36.25
C PRO A 217 26.73 21.82 34.94
N GLN A 218 26.86 21.08 33.85
CA GLN A 218 26.64 21.56 32.47
C GLN A 218 25.23 22.18 32.24
N ASP A 219 24.19 21.66 32.91
CA ASP A 219 22.82 22.22 32.86
C ASP A 219 22.76 23.67 33.36
N LEU A 220 23.54 24.02 34.39
CA LEU A 220 23.62 25.36 34.94
C LEU A 220 24.20 26.34 33.90
N LEU A 221 25.21 25.89 33.15
CA LEU A 221 25.86 26.68 32.10
C LEU A 221 24.87 27.00 30.95
N ILE A 222 24.10 26.01 30.50
CA ILE A 222 23.11 26.18 29.42
C ILE A 222 21.99 27.13 29.87
N HIS A 223 21.45 26.95 31.07
CA HIS A 223 20.43 27.85 31.62
C HIS A 223 20.96 29.28 31.87
N PHE A 224 22.22 29.43 32.26
CA PHE A 224 22.88 30.72 32.44
C PHE A 224 23.07 31.45 31.09
N VAL A 225 23.58 30.77 30.06
CA VAL A 225 23.72 31.32 28.70
C VAL A 225 22.36 31.72 28.12
N ALA A 226 21.34 30.88 28.27
CA ALA A 226 19.96 31.21 27.87
C ALA A 226 19.39 32.43 28.64
N GLY A 227 19.72 32.56 29.93
CA GLY A 227 19.38 33.71 30.75
C GLY A 227 20.02 35.02 30.29
N LEU A 228 21.30 34.98 29.89
CA LEU A 228 22.04 36.13 29.36
C LEU A 228 21.53 36.61 27.98
N ASN A 229 21.01 35.69 27.16
CA ASN A 229 20.43 35.96 25.84
C ASN A 229 18.95 36.41 25.89
N LYS A 230 18.36 36.52 27.10
CA LYS A 230 16.94 36.88 27.31
C LYS A 230 16.53 38.25 26.74
N GLN A 231 17.48 39.14 26.47
CA GLN A 231 17.20 40.51 26.00
C GLN A 231 17.11 40.61 24.46
N GLU A 232 17.83 39.75 23.73
CA GLU A 232 17.86 39.61 22.27
C GLU A 232 16.77 38.66 21.74
N TRP A 233 15.96 38.06 22.62
CA TRP A 233 15.02 36.98 22.31
C TRP A 233 14.17 37.16 21.04
N LYS A 234 13.81 38.41 20.69
CA LYS A 234 13.07 38.74 19.45
C LYS A 234 13.85 38.38 18.18
N TYR A 235 15.15 38.66 18.15
CA TYR A 235 16.04 38.32 17.04
C TYR A 235 16.26 36.81 16.97
N MET A 236 16.38 36.14 18.12
CA MET A 236 16.48 34.68 18.18
C MET A 236 15.20 34.00 17.67
N VAL A 237 14.01 34.46 18.05
CA VAL A 237 12.72 33.95 17.51
C VAL A 237 12.59 34.20 16.01
N PHE A 238 13.04 35.36 15.51
CA PHE A 238 13.07 35.64 14.07
C PHE A 238 14.04 34.71 13.33
N GLY A 239 15.27 34.53 13.82
CA GLY A 239 16.23 33.56 13.29
C GLY A 239 15.72 32.12 13.33
N ILE A 240 14.95 31.75 14.37
CA ILE A 240 14.28 30.44 14.47
C ILE A 240 13.23 30.27 13.35
N SER A 241 12.41 31.30 13.10
CA SER A 241 11.41 31.26 12.02
C SER A 241 12.03 31.10 10.63
N LEU A 242 13.18 31.73 10.38
CA LEU A 242 13.95 31.55 9.15
C LEU A 242 14.54 30.14 9.06
N GLY A 243 15.07 29.59 10.15
CA GLY A 243 15.62 28.23 10.18
C GLY A 243 14.61 27.13 9.80
N ILE A 244 13.32 27.33 10.08
CA ILE A 244 12.24 26.45 9.63
C ILE A 244 12.08 26.51 8.10
N VAL A 245 12.16 27.71 7.50
CA VAL A 245 12.12 27.90 6.04
C VAL A 245 13.36 27.28 5.37
N CYS A 246 14.54 27.43 5.99
CA CYS A 246 15.77 26.80 5.51
C CYS A 246 15.68 25.26 5.54
N GLY A 247 15.22 24.67 6.65
CA GLY A 247 15.04 23.22 6.77
C GLY A 247 14.02 22.63 5.79
N GLY A 248 13.00 23.42 5.41
CA GLY A 248 12.05 23.04 4.35
C GLY A 248 12.66 22.90 2.94
N GLY A 249 13.88 23.39 2.71
CA GLY A 249 14.53 23.41 1.39
C GLY A 249 14.77 22.02 0.79
N SER A 250 15.53 21.17 1.48
CA SER A 250 15.91 19.84 0.99
C SER A 250 14.70 18.91 0.71
N PRO A 251 13.68 18.81 1.60
CA PRO A 251 12.49 18.03 1.32
C PRO A 251 11.67 18.57 0.12
N THR A 252 11.62 19.90 -0.06
CA THR A 252 10.97 20.52 -1.23
C THR A 252 11.71 20.15 -2.52
N GLN A 253 13.05 20.15 -2.50
CA GLN A 253 13.88 19.67 -3.60
C GLN A 253 13.59 18.19 -3.95
N THR A 254 13.31 17.32 -2.97
CA THR A 254 12.92 15.92 -3.26
C THR A 254 11.58 15.85 -4.00
N VAL A 255 10.60 16.69 -3.63
CA VAL A 255 9.30 16.74 -4.30
C VAL A 255 9.42 17.24 -5.74
N PHE A 256 10.23 18.27 -5.99
CA PHE A 256 10.48 18.77 -7.35
C PHE A 256 11.19 17.73 -8.22
N PHE A 257 12.17 17.01 -7.67
CA PHE A 257 12.88 15.94 -8.40
C PHE A 257 11.94 14.81 -8.82
N SER A 258 11.07 14.36 -7.89
CA SER A 258 10.02 13.37 -8.17
C SER A 258 9.06 13.84 -9.27
N LYS A 259 8.74 15.13 -9.33
CA LYS A 259 7.92 15.71 -10.41
C LYS A 259 8.64 15.80 -11.75
N CYS A 260 9.93 16.11 -11.78
CA CYS A 260 10.74 16.03 -13.00
C CYS A 260 10.79 14.59 -13.55
N ILE A 261 11.01 13.59 -12.70
CA ILE A 261 10.96 12.17 -13.09
C ILE A 261 9.57 11.80 -13.63
N THR A 262 8.50 12.24 -12.97
CA THR A 262 7.12 11.98 -13.42
C THR A 262 6.89 12.57 -14.82
N ALA A 263 7.32 13.81 -15.07
CA ALA A 263 7.21 14.45 -16.39
C ALA A 263 8.04 13.74 -17.47
N LEU A 264 9.22 13.22 -17.13
CA LEU A 264 10.06 12.42 -18.04
C LEU A 264 9.52 11.00 -18.30
N SER A 265 8.60 10.51 -17.46
CA SER A 265 7.94 9.19 -17.64
C SER A 265 6.70 9.22 -18.53
N LEU A 266 6.32 10.39 -19.06
CA LEU A 266 5.23 10.53 -20.03
C LEU A 266 5.62 9.94 -21.40
N PRO A 267 4.65 9.45 -22.21
CA PRO A 267 4.94 8.88 -23.53
C PRO A 267 5.53 9.93 -24.47
N LEU A 268 6.55 9.53 -25.25
CA LEU A 268 7.34 10.41 -26.13
C LEU A 268 6.51 11.17 -27.19
N SER A 269 5.31 10.69 -27.50
CA SER A 269 4.31 11.38 -28.34
C SER A 269 3.95 12.77 -27.81
N GLU A 270 4.01 13.01 -26.50
CA GLU A 270 3.67 14.27 -25.85
C GLU A 270 4.90 15.16 -25.56
N SER A 271 5.88 15.14 -26.45
CA SER A 271 7.16 15.86 -26.32
C SER A 271 7.06 17.36 -26.00
N SER A 272 5.95 18.03 -26.35
CA SER A 272 5.66 19.42 -25.97
C SER A 272 5.27 19.56 -24.50
N GLU A 273 4.50 18.62 -23.96
CA GLU A 273 4.05 18.61 -22.56
C GLU A 273 5.19 18.26 -21.61
N ILE A 274 6.04 17.31 -21.99
CA ILE A 274 7.27 16.96 -21.24
C ILE A 274 8.13 18.22 -21.07
N ARG A 275 8.40 18.96 -22.15
CA ARG A 275 9.14 20.23 -22.10
C ARG A 275 8.45 21.27 -21.23
N ARG A 276 7.13 21.41 -21.31
CA ARG A 276 6.34 22.36 -20.50
C ARG A 276 6.50 22.07 -19.00
N GLN A 277 6.33 20.81 -18.59
CA GLN A 277 6.43 20.41 -17.19
C GLN A 277 7.87 20.50 -16.66
N VAL A 278 8.87 20.00 -17.40
CA VAL A 278 10.28 20.05 -16.98
C VAL A 278 10.77 21.50 -16.84
N ASN A 279 10.39 22.39 -17.76
CA ASN A 279 10.73 23.82 -17.66
C ASN A 279 10.09 24.46 -16.42
N PHE A 280 8.82 24.15 -16.12
CA PHE A 280 8.14 24.65 -14.93
C PHE A 280 8.83 24.21 -13.63
N TRP A 281 9.13 22.92 -13.46
CA TRP A 281 9.79 22.43 -12.25
C TRP A 281 11.24 22.91 -12.13
N SER A 282 11.95 23.10 -13.25
CA SER A 282 13.28 23.74 -13.27
C SER A 282 13.24 25.21 -12.81
N LEU A 283 12.20 25.97 -13.18
CA LEU A 283 12.00 27.34 -12.67
C LEU A 283 11.61 27.37 -11.18
N MET A 284 10.89 26.36 -10.70
CA MET A 284 10.62 26.21 -9.26
C MET A 284 11.90 25.92 -8.45
N TYR A 285 12.86 25.19 -9.01
CA TYR A 285 14.20 25.05 -8.41
C TYR A 285 14.95 26.39 -8.32
N LEU A 286 14.92 27.20 -9.39
CA LEU A 286 15.56 28.52 -9.39
C LEU A 286 14.93 29.45 -8.33
N MET A 287 13.60 29.44 -8.20
CA MET A 287 12.89 30.17 -7.15
C MET A 287 13.30 29.68 -5.75
N LEU A 288 13.35 28.36 -5.54
CA LEU A 288 13.74 27.76 -4.26
C LEU A 288 15.19 28.15 -3.88
N ALA A 289 16.13 28.11 -4.82
CA ALA A 289 17.51 28.51 -4.59
C ALA A 289 17.62 29.98 -4.12
N PHE A 290 16.87 30.90 -4.74
CA PHE A 290 16.86 32.31 -4.34
C PHE A 290 16.23 32.52 -2.94
N VAL A 291 15.12 31.84 -2.63
CA VAL A 291 14.49 31.89 -1.30
C VAL A 291 15.42 31.33 -0.22
N GLN A 292 16.07 30.20 -0.48
CA GLN A 292 17.02 29.58 0.45
C GLN A 292 18.26 30.45 0.67
N LEU A 293 18.82 31.06 -0.38
CA LEU A 293 19.94 32.00 -0.28
C LEU A 293 19.62 33.18 0.64
N LEU A 294 18.47 33.84 0.42
CA LEU A 294 18.06 34.98 1.26
C LEU A 294 17.76 34.55 2.70
N ALA A 295 17.09 33.41 2.90
CA ALA A 295 16.76 32.91 4.24
C ALA A 295 18.03 32.54 5.05
N LEU A 296 19.00 31.86 4.43
CA LEU A 296 20.27 31.48 5.07
C LEU A 296 21.12 32.71 5.41
N ILE A 297 21.20 33.71 4.52
CA ILE A 297 21.91 34.97 4.79
C ILE A 297 21.26 35.72 5.96
N ALA A 298 19.93 35.90 5.94
CA ALA A 298 19.22 36.57 7.01
C ALA A 298 19.33 35.83 8.35
N GLN A 299 19.22 34.50 8.35
CA GLN A 299 19.40 33.66 9.53
C GLN A 299 20.83 33.79 10.08
N GLY A 300 21.86 33.66 9.23
CA GLY A 300 23.26 33.78 9.61
C GLY A 300 23.60 35.14 10.23
N ILE A 301 23.09 36.24 9.66
CA ILE A 301 23.25 37.59 10.22
C ILE A 301 22.59 37.68 11.61
N THR A 302 21.37 37.17 11.77
CA THR A 302 20.64 37.27 13.05
C THR A 302 21.31 36.50 14.19
N PHE A 303 21.78 35.27 13.94
CA PHE A 303 22.51 34.49 14.95
C PHE A 303 23.90 35.08 15.26
N SER A 304 24.62 35.57 14.24
CA SER A 304 25.91 36.24 14.44
C SER A 304 25.78 37.50 15.29
N TYR A 305 24.75 38.32 15.04
CA TYR A 305 24.47 39.52 15.84
C TYR A 305 24.17 39.18 17.31
N CYS A 306 23.40 38.13 17.57
CA CYS A 306 23.10 37.68 18.94
C CYS A 306 24.37 37.18 19.65
N ALA A 307 25.22 36.41 18.96
CA ALA A 307 26.48 35.91 19.51
C ALA A 307 27.47 37.05 19.85
N GLU A 308 27.62 38.05 18.97
CA GLU A 308 28.48 39.22 19.23
C GLU A 308 27.95 40.05 20.42
N ARG A 309 26.63 40.28 20.49
CA ARG A 309 26.00 40.98 21.62
C ARG A 309 26.15 40.24 22.94
N LEU A 310 26.01 38.91 22.95
CA LEU A 310 26.27 38.09 24.12
C LEU A 310 27.74 38.19 24.55
N THR A 311 28.67 38.05 23.61
CA THR A 311 30.13 38.17 23.86
C THR A 311 30.49 39.49 24.52
N TYR A 312 29.95 40.60 24.00
CA TYR A 312 30.13 41.93 24.58
C TYR A 312 29.64 42.00 26.04
N ARG A 313 28.44 41.46 26.34
CA ARG A 313 27.90 41.44 27.72
C ARG A 313 28.75 40.59 28.65
N VAL A 314 29.12 39.38 28.22
CA VAL A 314 29.90 38.43 29.02
C VAL A 314 31.26 39.03 29.36
N ARG A 315 31.96 39.64 28.38
CA ARG A 315 33.22 40.38 28.62
C ARG A 315 33.03 41.54 29.60
N TYR A 316 32.01 42.37 29.40
CA TYR A 316 31.74 43.50 30.29
C TYR A 316 31.41 43.07 31.73
N GLN A 317 30.57 42.04 31.89
CA GLN A 317 30.20 41.51 33.21
C GLN A 317 31.39 40.82 33.88
N ALA A 318 32.10 39.93 33.18
CA ALA A 318 33.30 39.27 33.70
C ALA A 318 34.34 40.30 34.19
N PHE A 319 34.69 41.28 33.36
CA PHE A 319 35.62 42.35 33.73
C PHE A 319 35.13 43.15 34.95
N ARG A 320 33.84 43.50 35.00
CA ARG A 320 33.23 44.21 36.13
C ARG A 320 33.19 43.40 37.43
N HIS A 321 33.11 42.06 37.36
CA HIS A 321 33.16 41.18 38.52
C HIS A 321 34.61 40.85 38.96
N ILE A 322 35.54 40.79 38.00
CA ILE A 322 36.99 40.69 38.24
C ILE A 322 37.49 41.91 39.01
N LEU A 323 37.16 43.13 38.57
CA LEU A 323 37.50 44.39 39.24
C LEU A 323 36.85 44.59 40.63
N ARG A 324 36.10 43.59 41.13
CA ARG A 324 35.43 43.59 42.44
C ARG A 324 35.93 42.47 43.37
N GLN A 325 36.95 41.71 42.97
CA GLN A 325 37.57 40.71 43.84
C GLN A 325 38.54 41.36 44.83
N ASP A 326 38.73 40.71 45.99
CA ASP A 326 39.73 41.11 46.97
C ASP A 326 41.16 40.93 46.43
N ILE A 327 42.15 41.66 46.99
CA ILE A 327 43.53 41.65 46.49
C ILE A 327 44.14 40.22 46.47
N ALA A 328 43.78 39.39 47.46
CA ALA A 328 44.21 37.99 47.58
C ALA A 328 43.71 37.05 46.46
N TYR A 329 42.75 37.49 45.62
CA TYR A 329 42.39 36.81 44.38
C TYR A 329 43.44 37.07 43.28
N PHE A 330 43.96 38.29 43.21
CA PHE A 330 44.99 38.70 42.25
C PHE A 330 46.37 38.17 42.63
N ASP A 331 46.70 38.14 43.93
CA ASP A 331 47.97 37.57 44.43
C ASP A 331 48.16 36.08 44.02
N LYS A 332 47.06 35.37 43.72
CA LYS A 332 47.03 33.97 43.28
C LYS A 332 46.96 33.78 41.76
N ARG A 333 46.79 34.84 40.96
CA ARG A 333 46.58 34.74 39.50
C ARG A 333 47.38 35.80 38.76
N SER A 334 48.25 35.36 37.84
CA SER A 334 48.99 36.32 37.01
C SER A 334 48.04 37.20 36.18
N GLY A 335 48.38 38.48 36.03
CA GLY A 335 47.58 39.40 35.20
C GLY A 335 47.45 38.94 33.74
N GLY A 336 48.42 38.19 33.23
CA GLY A 336 48.36 37.55 31.92
C GLY A 336 47.26 36.49 31.85
N THR A 337 47.18 35.60 32.85
CA THR A 337 46.11 34.59 32.97
C THR A 337 44.73 35.26 33.00
N LEU A 338 44.58 36.34 33.78
CA LEU A 338 43.30 37.05 33.94
C LEU A 338 42.89 37.82 32.65
N THR A 339 43.87 38.28 31.88
CA THR A 339 43.66 38.87 30.55
C THR A 339 43.30 37.80 29.51
N PHE A 340 43.84 36.59 29.65
CA PHE A 340 43.52 35.43 28.81
C PHE A 340 42.07 34.96 29.01
N PHE A 341 41.59 34.83 30.25
CA PHE A 341 40.16 34.53 30.55
C PHE A 341 39.17 35.45 29.81
N LEU A 342 39.53 36.74 29.61
CA LEU A 342 38.65 37.72 29.00
C LEU A 342 38.50 37.61 27.48
N SER A 343 39.42 36.93 26.75
CA SER A 343 39.44 36.95 25.28
C SER A 343 39.06 35.62 24.61
N PRO A 344 39.90 34.56 24.58
CA PRO A 344 39.55 33.25 24.00
C PRO A 344 38.27 32.61 24.53
N GLU A 345 38.13 32.39 25.85
CA GLU A 345 37.00 31.64 26.41
C GLU A 345 35.65 32.32 26.15
N THR A 346 35.58 33.65 26.31
CA THR A 346 34.37 34.41 25.98
C THR A 346 34.00 34.36 24.49
N SER A 347 34.97 34.04 23.61
CA SER A 347 34.73 33.81 22.18
C SER A 347 34.25 32.38 21.89
N GLN A 348 34.70 31.38 22.65
CA GLN A 348 34.16 30.01 22.56
C GLN A 348 32.68 29.98 22.98
N LEU A 349 32.33 30.71 24.04
CA LEU A 349 30.95 30.91 24.49
C LEU A 349 30.06 31.58 23.41
N ALA A 350 30.64 32.40 22.53
CA ALA A 350 29.93 32.99 21.39
C ALA A 350 29.47 31.92 20.37
N GLY A 351 30.30 30.89 20.13
CA GLY A 351 29.97 29.78 19.24
C GLY A 351 28.70 29.04 19.66
N LEU A 352 28.53 28.82 20.97
CA LEU A 352 27.35 28.18 21.57
C LEU A 352 26.05 28.99 21.38
N SER A 353 26.12 30.30 21.15
CA SER A 353 24.95 31.16 20.91
C SER A 353 24.79 31.60 19.44
N GLY A 354 25.73 31.25 18.57
CA GLY A 354 25.79 31.69 17.18
C GLY A 354 25.55 30.56 16.18
N ILE A 355 26.62 30.07 15.58
CA ILE A 355 26.55 29.17 14.41
C ILE A 355 26.11 27.75 14.79
N THR A 356 26.45 27.28 16.00
CA THR A 356 26.09 25.94 16.49
C THR A 356 24.57 25.76 16.67
N PRO A 357 23.83 26.62 17.41
CA PRO A 357 22.37 26.50 17.50
C PRO A 357 21.67 26.75 16.16
N MET A 358 22.23 27.59 15.28
CA MET A 358 21.75 27.75 13.89
C MET A 358 21.81 26.43 13.11
N ALA A 359 22.93 25.71 13.18
CA ALA A 359 23.12 24.43 12.50
C ALA A 359 22.24 23.31 13.08
N ILE A 360 22.14 23.22 14.41
CA ILE A 360 21.26 22.25 15.09
C ILE A 360 19.79 22.49 14.70
N LEU A 361 19.34 23.74 14.69
CA LEU A 361 17.98 24.08 14.26
C LEU A 361 17.73 23.69 12.79
N LEU A 362 18.69 23.96 11.89
CA LEU A 362 18.58 23.58 10.48
C LEU A 362 18.45 22.07 10.32
N MET A 363 19.25 21.28 11.05
CA MET A 363 19.14 19.82 11.07
C MET A 363 17.76 19.36 11.55
N VAL A 364 17.29 19.85 12.71
CA VAL A 364 15.98 19.47 13.28
C VAL A 364 14.81 19.88 12.38
N ALA A 365 14.85 21.07 11.77
CA ALA A 365 13.82 21.51 10.84
C ALA A 365 13.79 20.66 9.56
N THR A 366 14.95 20.33 9.01
CA THR A 366 15.08 19.42 7.85
C THR A 366 14.53 18.04 8.18
N LEU A 367 14.85 17.52 9.36
CA LEU A 367 14.34 16.28 9.94
C LEU A 367 12.82 16.19 9.87
N LEU A 368 12.16 17.14 10.53
CA LEU A 368 10.70 17.13 10.71
C LEU A 368 9.97 17.28 9.37
N ALA A 369 10.47 18.15 8.49
CA ALA A 369 9.92 18.33 7.14
C ALA A 369 10.11 17.08 6.25
N ALA A 370 11.29 16.45 6.29
CA ALA A 370 11.55 15.21 5.54
C ALA A 370 10.67 14.05 6.01
N SER A 371 10.61 13.81 7.33
CA SER A 371 9.77 12.76 7.91
C SER A 371 8.29 12.99 7.63
N ALA A 372 7.78 14.23 7.74
CA ALA A 372 6.38 14.56 7.48
C ALA A 372 5.98 14.26 6.02
N ILE A 373 6.79 14.69 5.04
CA ILE A 373 6.52 14.43 3.61
C ILE A 373 6.63 12.93 3.30
N GLY A 374 7.67 12.25 3.80
CA GLY A 374 7.88 10.81 3.59
C GLY A 374 6.72 9.97 4.14
N LEU A 375 6.25 10.27 5.35
CA LEU A 375 5.07 9.63 5.94
C LEU A 375 3.79 9.95 5.15
N ALA A 376 3.54 11.21 4.80
CA ALA A 376 2.32 11.60 4.07
C ALA A 376 2.20 10.91 2.70
N VAL A 377 3.28 10.88 1.92
CA VAL A 377 3.31 10.23 0.60
C VAL A 377 3.27 8.71 0.74
N GLY A 378 4.13 8.14 1.59
CA GLY A 378 4.25 6.69 1.79
C GLY A 378 3.01 6.03 2.39
N TRP A 379 2.27 6.75 3.23
CA TRP A 379 0.99 6.31 3.81
C TRP A 379 -0.21 6.58 2.90
N LYS A 380 -0.13 7.54 1.96
CA LYS A 380 -1.17 7.72 0.93
C LYS A 380 -1.15 6.58 -0.08
N LYS A 381 0.00 6.32 -0.72
CA LYS A 381 0.11 5.31 -1.79
C LYS A 381 -0.36 3.92 -1.32
N ARG A 382 0.23 3.41 -0.23
CA ARG A 382 -0.03 2.06 0.28
C ARG A 382 -1.45 1.85 0.83
N ARG A 383 -2.15 2.91 1.28
CA ARG A 383 -3.58 2.81 1.63
C ARG A 383 -4.47 2.70 0.41
N MET A 384 -4.15 3.38 -0.69
CA MET A 384 -4.94 3.31 -1.92
C MET A 384 -4.85 1.91 -2.51
N GLU A 385 -3.63 1.38 -2.68
CA GLU A 385 -3.38 0.00 -3.13
C GLU A 385 -4.12 -1.03 -2.26
N ALA A 386 -3.99 -0.94 -0.92
CA ALA A 386 -4.64 -1.87 0.00
C ALA A 386 -6.18 -1.81 -0.07
N HIS A 387 -6.80 -0.64 -0.19
CA HIS A 387 -8.26 -0.53 -0.29
C HIS A 387 -8.80 -0.93 -1.67
N GLU A 388 -8.00 -0.82 -2.73
CA GLU A 388 -8.41 -1.17 -4.08
C GLU A 388 -8.70 -2.67 -4.22
N ASP A 389 -7.87 -3.55 -3.68
CA ASP A 389 -8.08 -5.01 -3.70
C ASP A 389 -9.42 -5.44 -3.07
N SER A 390 -9.72 -4.94 -1.86
CA SER A 390 -10.94 -5.32 -1.15
C SER A 390 -12.19 -4.67 -1.78
N ALA A 391 -12.10 -3.42 -2.25
CA ALA A 391 -13.17 -2.79 -3.03
C ALA A 391 -13.44 -3.54 -4.34
N SER A 392 -12.39 -3.98 -5.03
CA SER A 392 -12.45 -4.78 -6.26
C SER A 392 -13.11 -6.14 -6.00
N TYR A 393 -12.75 -6.83 -4.91
CA TYR A 393 -13.38 -8.09 -4.51
C TYR A 393 -14.87 -7.91 -4.17
N ALA A 394 -15.22 -6.88 -3.38
CA ALA A 394 -16.61 -6.58 -3.02
C ALA A 394 -17.45 -6.23 -4.27
N CYS A 395 -16.91 -5.44 -5.19
CA CYS A 395 -17.54 -5.10 -6.47
C CYS A 395 -17.76 -6.36 -7.35
N LYS A 396 -16.77 -7.26 -7.43
CA LYS A 396 -16.89 -8.54 -8.15
C LYS A 396 -17.98 -9.43 -7.54
N ALA A 397 -18.12 -9.45 -6.21
CA ALA A 397 -19.16 -10.19 -5.52
C ALA A 397 -20.57 -9.61 -5.75
N THR A 398 -20.74 -8.28 -5.68
CA THR A 398 -22.05 -7.63 -5.91
C THR A 398 -22.49 -7.69 -7.37
N LEU A 399 -21.56 -7.56 -8.33
CA LEU A 399 -21.84 -7.78 -9.75
C LEU A 399 -22.25 -9.24 -10.06
N ALA A 400 -21.83 -10.19 -9.24
CA ALA A 400 -22.19 -11.62 -9.35
C ALA A 400 -23.35 -12.03 -8.42
N ILE A 401 -24.04 -11.09 -7.76
CA ILE A 401 -24.90 -11.37 -6.58
C ILE A 401 -25.96 -12.46 -6.82
N ARG A 402 -26.59 -12.53 -8.00
CA ARG A 402 -27.57 -13.58 -8.31
C ARG A 402 -26.97 -14.99 -8.27
N THR A 403 -25.75 -15.16 -8.76
CA THR A 403 -25.02 -16.45 -8.75
C THR A 403 -24.39 -16.74 -7.39
N VAL A 404 -24.04 -15.71 -6.60
CA VAL A 404 -23.67 -15.89 -5.19
C VAL A 404 -24.87 -16.42 -4.40
N ALA A 405 -26.04 -15.81 -4.62
CA ALA A 405 -27.29 -16.09 -3.93
C ALA A 405 -27.87 -17.47 -4.26
N SER A 406 -27.89 -17.87 -5.54
CA SER A 406 -28.37 -19.21 -5.94
C SER A 406 -27.48 -20.35 -5.41
N LEU A 407 -26.16 -20.13 -5.35
CA LEU A 407 -25.20 -21.10 -4.79
C LEU A 407 -25.08 -21.03 -3.24
N THR A 408 -25.81 -20.12 -2.58
CA THR A 408 -25.75 -19.87 -1.12
C THR A 408 -24.34 -19.56 -0.58
N ARG A 409 -23.54 -18.82 -1.36
CA ARG A 409 -22.13 -18.52 -1.08
C ARG A 409 -21.88 -17.22 -0.32
N GLU A 410 -22.92 -16.59 0.23
CA GLU A 410 -22.79 -15.34 0.97
C GLU A 410 -21.75 -15.47 2.11
N GLY A 411 -21.78 -16.58 2.88
CA GLY A 411 -20.85 -16.83 3.99
C GLY A 411 -19.38 -17.03 3.57
N ASP A 412 -19.13 -17.74 2.46
CA ASP A 412 -17.78 -17.90 1.90
C ASP A 412 -17.17 -16.54 1.52
N ILE A 413 -17.98 -15.69 0.89
CA ILE A 413 -17.52 -14.39 0.37
C ILE A 413 -17.34 -13.40 1.51
N CYS A 414 -18.24 -13.37 2.50
CA CYS A 414 -18.07 -12.55 3.70
C CYS A 414 -16.82 -12.96 4.50
N SER A 415 -16.55 -14.26 4.67
CA SER A 415 -15.36 -14.73 5.40
C SER A 415 -14.05 -14.46 4.65
N HIS A 416 -14.03 -14.62 3.31
CA HIS A 416 -12.86 -14.25 2.50
C HIS A 416 -12.60 -12.73 2.50
N TYR A 417 -13.64 -11.91 2.38
CA TYR A 417 -13.54 -10.45 2.47
C TYR A 417 -13.04 -10.01 3.86
N HIS A 418 -13.55 -10.63 4.93
CA HIS A 418 -13.06 -10.37 6.30
C HIS A 418 -11.57 -10.74 6.45
N ALA A 419 -11.12 -11.84 5.87
CA ALA A 419 -9.70 -12.22 5.87
C ALA A 419 -8.80 -11.20 5.12
N GLN A 420 -9.29 -10.61 4.02
CA GLN A 420 -8.59 -9.52 3.33
C GLN A 420 -8.49 -8.25 4.20
N LEU A 421 -9.58 -7.86 4.90
CA LEU A 421 -9.54 -6.71 5.81
C LEU A 421 -8.56 -6.93 6.98
N LEU A 422 -8.46 -8.15 7.51
CA LEU A 422 -7.50 -8.51 8.55
C LEU A 422 -6.04 -8.47 8.04
N SER A 423 -5.76 -8.94 6.83
CA SER A 423 -4.41 -8.90 6.26
C SER A 423 -3.96 -7.47 5.95
N GLN A 424 -4.86 -6.61 5.46
CA GLN A 424 -4.63 -5.17 5.29
C GLN A 424 -4.23 -4.51 6.62
N GLY A 425 -5.00 -4.73 7.69
CA GLY A 425 -4.69 -4.19 9.02
C GLY A 425 -3.32 -4.64 9.55
N ARG A 426 -2.96 -5.91 9.38
CA ARG A 426 -1.67 -6.46 9.83
C ARG A 426 -0.49 -5.94 8.99
N SER A 427 -0.68 -5.73 7.69
CA SER A 427 0.32 -5.14 6.79
C SER A 427 0.57 -3.67 7.13
N LEU A 428 -0.49 -2.91 7.43
CA LEU A 428 -0.41 -1.51 7.87
C LEU A 428 0.47 -1.33 9.11
N VAL A 429 0.34 -2.18 10.14
CA VAL A 429 1.18 -2.10 11.35
C VAL A 429 2.67 -2.25 11.03
N TRP A 430 3.05 -3.29 10.27
CA TRP A 430 4.45 -3.47 9.87
C TRP A 430 4.95 -2.33 9.00
N SER A 431 4.18 -1.91 7.99
CA SER A 431 4.58 -0.82 7.08
C SER A 431 4.66 0.54 7.76
N VAL A 432 3.91 0.78 8.85
CA VAL A 432 4.01 2.00 9.67
C VAL A 432 5.28 1.98 10.52
N LEU A 433 5.75 0.81 10.97
CA LEU A 433 6.99 0.67 11.73
C LEU A 433 8.25 0.69 10.84
N THR A 434 8.19 0.18 9.59
CA THR A 434 9.38 0.10 8.72
C THR A 434 9.98 1.47 8.39
N SER A 435 9.15 2.49 8.13
CA SER A 435 9.66 3.82 7.75
C SER A 435 10.41 4.53 8.90
N PRO A 436 9.90 4.59 10.14
CA PRO A 436 10.67 5.03 11.31
C PRO A 436 11.95 4.22 11.56
N ILE A 437 11.94 2.90 11.35
CA ILE A 437 13.14 2.05 11.57
C ILE A 437 14.24 2.37 10.54
N LEU A 438 13.90 2.41 9.24
CA LEU A 438 14.85 2.79 8.18
C LEU A 438 15.39 4.20 8.40
N TYR A 439 14.51 5.12 8.81
CA TYR A 439 14.88 6.50 9.10
C TYR A 439 15.83 6.61 10.30
N ALA A 440 15.53 5.92 11.41
CA ALA A 440 16.39 5.88 12.59
C ALA A 440 17.75 5.23 12.28
N ALA A 441 17.77 4.13 11.52
CA ALA A 441 19.01 3.49 11.08
C ALA A 441 19.89 4.44 10.25
N SER A 442 19.29 5.24 9.35
CA SER A 442 20.02 6.26 8.59
C SER A 442 20.65 7.35 9.45
N GLN A 443 20.02 7.72 10.57
CA GLN A 443 20.57 8.69 11.52
C GLN A 443 21.66 8.08 12.40
N SER A 444 21.43 6.87 12.95
CA SER A 444 22.42 6.14 13.75
C SER A 444 23.70 5.84 12.98
N LEU A 445 23.59 5.55 11.68
CA LEU A 445 24.76 5.32 10.82
C LEU A 445 25.67 6.55 10.74
N GLN A 446 25.11 7.77 10.74
CA GLN A 446 25.89 9.00 10.67
C GLN A 446 26.77 9.21 11.92
N PHE A 447 26.27 8.86 13.11
CA PHE A 447 27.06 8.83 14.34
C PHE A 447 28.12 7.73 14.33
N LEU A 448 27.78 6.55 13.78
CA LEU A 448 28.72 5.43 13.67
C LEU A 448 29.89 5.75 12.72
N CYS A 449 29.63 6.46 11.62
CA CYS A 449 30.67 6.99 10.74
C CYS A 449 31.55 8.05 11.44
N MET A 450 30.98 8.95 12.24
CA MET A 450 31.77 9.92 13.02
C MET A 450 32.65 9.24 14.07
N ALA A 451 32.12 8.24 14.79
CA ALA A 451 32.91 7.46 15.75
C ALA A 451 34.07 6.70 15.09
N LEU A 452 33.85 6.11 13.91
CA LEU A 452 34.91 5.49 13.11
C LEU A 452 35.96 6.51 12.63
N GLY A 453 35.53 7.71 12.23
CA GLY A 453 36.42 8.80 11.83
C GLY A 453 37.32 9.28 12.97
N PHE A 454 36.78 9.42 14.19
CA PHE A 454 37.58 9.79 15.37
C PHE A 454 38.48 8.65 15.87
N TRP A 455 38.05 7.39 15.77
CA TRP A 455 38.92 6.25 16.09
C TRP A 455 40.11 6.20 15.13
N TYR A 456 39.84 6.17 13.82
CA TYR A 456 40.88 6.01 12.79
C TYR A 456 41.74 7.27 12.62
N GLY A 457 41.25 8.45 13.02
CA GLY A 457 42.03 9.70 13.05
C GLY A 457 42.94 9.87 14.27
N VAL A 458 42.96 8.91 15.20
CA VAL A 458 43.81 8.90 16.40
C VAL A 458 44.85 7.75 16.36
N THR A 459 44.78 6.87 15.36
CA THR A 459 45.73 5.78 15.09
C THR A 459 46.63 6.07 13.90
#